data_AF-A0AA35M0Z7-F1
#
_entry.id   AF-A0AA35M0Z7-F1
#
_cell.length_a   1.000
_cell.length_b   1.000
_cell.length_c   1.000
_cell.angle_alpha   90.00
_cell.angle_beta   90.00
_cell.angle_gamma   90.00
#
_symmetry.space_group_name_H-M   'P 1'
#
loop_
_entity.id
_entity.type
_entity.pdbx_description
1 polymer ?
#
loop_
_entity_poly.entity_id
_entity_poly.type
_entity_poly.pdbx_seq_one_letter_code
_entity_poly.pdbx_strand_id
1 'polypeptide(L)'
;MPPPPDLSAYRLAAAESEAIFNSEIIPQDIAPLPPSPNPKSPLAILAVGQTGAGKTRLCPALLSALAASNRKPAHLIADVYKTHHPSYSSINPSHLASAATGPDARIWLSMAVREAARRRLDILLESACRHPSDFTSLADMLSQEGYRIIVVLLAVPAALSRLGVLARFYGDLPEARSRGLPLRLTPVKVHDDSYEGLVKGAEWLDGNDVAEQVVVVRRGNLAAYAESRDGASKGGIAEALRRERRRLLTEEEKRVALNDLKMLNSLPEAVDDTALVRKLLEPLIDEDAGAETFPDLHPLEFSNSIDAKHDGYNILHI
;
A
#
# COMPACT_ATOMS: atom_id res chain seq x y z
N MET A 1 -9.32 -18.87 -23.88
CA MET A 1 -9.05 -19.34 -22.51
C MET A 1 -10.35 -19.80 -21.89
N PRO A 2 -10.37 -20.89 -21.10
CA PRO A 2 -11.54 -21.25 -20.30
C PRO A 2 -11.88 -20.11 -19.32
N PRO A 3 -13.16 -19.97 -18.91
CA PRO A 3 -13.54 -19.01 -17.88
C PRO A 3 -12.80 -19.32 -16.57
N PRO A 4 -12.46 -18.30 -15.77
CA PRO A 4 -11.84 -18.53 -14.47
C PRO A 4 -12.75 -19.41 -13.60
N PRO A 5 -12.16 -20.26 -12.73
CA PRO A 5 -12.93 -21.14 -11.87
C PRO A 5 -13.85 -20.31 -10.95
N ASP A 6 -15.03 -20.84 -10.65
CA ASP A 6 -15.90 -20.23 -9.66
C ASP A 6 -15.32 -20.46 -8.26
N LEU A 7 -14.86 -19.38 -7.63
CA LEU A 7 -14.27 -19.40 -6.31
C LEU A 7 -15.27 -19.00 -5.21
N SER A 8 -16.55 -18.78 -5.54
CA SER A 8 -17.57 -18.40 -4.55
C SER A 8 -17.87 -19.52 -3.56
N ALA A 9 -17.61 -20.78 -3.92
CA ALA A 9 -17.75 -21.94 -3.05
C ALA A 9 -16.86 -21.87 -1.80
N TYR A 10 -15.83 -21.01 -1.79
CA TYR A 10 -14.97 -20.78 -0.64
C TYR A 10 -15.44 -19.64 0.26
N ARG A 11 -16.53 -18.93 -0.05
CA ARG A 11 -17.03 -17.85 0.81
C ARG A 11 -17.51 -18.40 2.15
N LEU A 12 -17.10 -17.78 3.23
CA LEU A 12 -17.56 -18.17 4.56
C LEU A 12 -18.98 -17.66 4.80
N ALA A 13 -19.73 -18.41 5.60
CA ALA A 13 -20.96 -17.88 6.18
C ALA A 13 -20.62 -16.72 7.14
N ALA A 14 -21.51 -15.74 7.27
CA ALA A 14 -21.28 -14.57 8.10
C ALA A 14 -20.92 -14.94 9.56
N ALA A 15 -21.64 -15.90 10.16
CA ALA A 15 -21.39 -16.35 11.52
C ALA A 15 -20.01 -17.02 11.69
N GLU A 16 -19.54 -17.77 10.69
CA GLU A 16 -18.21 -18.39 10.70
C GLU A 16 -17.11 -17.34 10.54
N SER A 17 -17.28 -16.41 9.60
CA SER A 17 -16.38 -15.28 9.41
C SER A 17 -16.24 -14.43 10.68
N GLU A 18 -17.35 -14.15 11.36
CA GLU A 18 -17.38 -13.41 12.63
C GLU A 18 -16.74 -14.19 13.77
N ALA A 19 -16.97 -15.51 13.86
CA ALA A 19 -16.32 -16.35 14.85
C ALA A 19 -14.79 -16.29 14.72
N ILE A 20 -14.25 -16.50 13.51
CA ILE A 20 -12.80 -16.42 13.21
C ILE A 20 -12.25 -15.05 13.57
N PHE A 21 -12.96 -13.98 13.19
CA PHE A 21 -12.53 -12.63 13.52
C PHE A 21 -12.37 -12.40 15.03
N ASN A 22 -13.35 -12.86 15.81
CA ASN A 22 -13.36 -12.70 17.26
C ASN A 22 -12.35 -13.61 17.98
N SER A 23 -12.16 -14.85 17.51
CA SER A 23 -11.29 -15.83 18.19
C SER A 23 -9.83 -15.76 17.76
N GLU A 24 -9.52 -15.24 16.57
CA GLU A 24 -8.17 -15.25 16.00
C GLU A 24 -7.62 -13.85 15.75
N ILE A 25 -8.33 -13.04 14.94
CA ILE A 25 -7.81 -11.76 14.45
C ILE A 25 -7.77 -10.72 15.58
N ILE A 26 -8.85 -10.57 16.36
CA ILE A 26 -8.87 -9.60 17.47
C ILE A 26 -7.77 -9.91 18.51
N PRO A 27 -7.65 -11.14 19.07
CA PRO A 27 -6.65 -11.43 20.09
C PRO A 27 -5.21 -11.24 19.60
N GLN A 28 -4.94 -11.56 18.34
CA GLN A 28 -3.59 -11.49 17.77
C GLN A 28 -3.18 -10.05 17.42
N ASP A 29 -4.05 -9.30 16.75
CA ASP A 29 -3.65 -8.08 16.05
C ASP A 29 -4.20 -6.80 16.69
N ILE A 30 -5.23 -6.88 17.55
CA ILE A 30 -5.95 -5.68 18.05
C ILE A 30 -6.00 -5.61 19.58
N ALA A 31 -6.42 -6.68 20.26
CA ALA A 31 -6.64 -6.68 21.71
C ALA A 31 -5.41 -6.33 22.56
N PRO A 32 -4.18 -6.70 22.19
CA PRO A 32 -2.99 -6.36 22.97
C PRO A 32 -2.59 -4.88 22.92
N LEU A 33 -3.24 -4.07 22.08
CA LEU A 33 -2.79 -2.71 21.76
C LEU A 33 -3.37 -1.66 22.72
N PRO A 34 -2.55 -0.71 23.19
CA PRO A 34 -3.03 0.40 24.01
C PRO A 34 -3.77 1.45 23.14
N PRO A 35 -4.73 2.20 23.71
CA PRO A 35 -5.38 3.30 23.02
C PRO A 35 -4.40 4.42 22.66
N SER A 36 -4.82 5.24 21.68
CA SER A 36 -4.13 6.44 21.22
C SER A 36 -3.83 7.40 22.39
N PRO A 37 -2.68 8.11 22.38
CA PRO A 37 -2.42 9.20 23.34
C PRO A 37 -3.46 10.32 23.29
N ASN A 38 -4.12 10.52 22.15
CA ASN A 38 -5.22 11.47 22.00
C ASN A 38 -6.51 10.74 21.57
N PRO A 39 -7.22 10.07 22.51
CA PRO A 39 -8.42 9.31 22.16
C PRO A 39 -9.56 10.13 21.55
N LYS A 40 -9.52 11.47 21.69
CA LYS A 40 -10.51 12.37 21.07
C LYS A 40 -10.28 12.56 19.57
N SER A 41 -9.07 12.26 19.11
CA SER A 41 -8.60 12.51 17.75
C SER A 41 -7.46 11.54 17.40
N PRO A 42 -7.72 10.21 17.38
CA PRO A 42 -6.71 9.22 17.06
C PRO A 42 -6.19 9.38 15.62
N LEU A 43 -4.97 8.92 15.35
CA LEU A 43 -4.33 9.07 14.04
C LEU A 43 -4.46 7.79 13.21
N ALA A 44 -4.83 7.94 11.94
CA ALA A 44 -4.75 6.89 10.94
C ALA A 44 -3.83 7.32 9.79
N ILE A 45 -2.79 6.53 9.54
CA ILE A 45 -1.94 6.67 8.36
C ILE A 45 -2.35 5.60 7.35
N LEU A 46 -2.76 6.01 6.16
CA LEU A 46 -3.13 5.12 5.06
C LEU A 46 -1.97 5.07 4.06
N ALA A 47 -1.20 4.00 4.07
CA ALA A 47 -0.09 3.77 3.14
C ALA A 47 -0.60 3.04 1.89
N VAL A 48 -0.75 3.76 0.79
CA VAL A 48 -1.43 3.28 -0.42
C VAL A 48 -0.46 3.26 -1.58
N GLY A 49 -0.38 2.13 -2.28
CA GLY A 49 0.46 2.00 -3.46
C GLY A 49 0.30 0.65 -4.11
N GLN A 50 0.51 0.53 -5.42
CA GLN A 50 0.31 -0.75 -6.10
C GLN A 50 1.23 -1.86 -5.54
N THR A 51 0.90 -3.11 -5.85
CA THR A 51 1.78 -4.24 -5.50
C THR A 51 3.17 -4.03 -6.09
N GLY A 52 4.22 -4.23 -5.29
CA GLY A 52 5.61 -4.02 -5.74
C GLY A 52 6.08 -2.58 -5.74
N ALA A 53 5.23 -1.60 -5.39
CA ALA A 53 5.67 -0.21 -5.32
C ALA A 53 6.76 0.01 -4.25
N GLY A 54 6.75 -0.74 -3.15
CA GLY A 54 7.77 -0.63 -2.09
C GLY A 54 7.22 -0.35 -0.69
N LYS A 55 5.93 -0.63 -0.44
CA LYS A 55 5.30 -0.46 0.87
C LYS A 55 6.06 -1.16 2.01
N THR A 56 6.71 -2.29 1.73
CA THR A 56 7.55 -3.01 2.71
C THR A 56 8.73 -2.19 3.26
N ARG A 57 9.15 -1.13 2.56
CA ARG A 57 10.15 -0.16 3.06
C ARG A 57 9.53 1.10 3.65
N LEU A 58 8.39 1.55 3.11
CA LEU A 58 7.66 2.72 3.64
C LEU A 58 7.07 2.43 5.02
N CYS A 59 6.34 1.32 5.16
CA CYS A 59 5.54 1.05 6.34
C CYS A 59 6.35 0.87 7.62
N PRO A 60 7.55 0.24 7.63
CA PRO A 60 8.42 0.26 8.80
C PRO A 60 8.78 1.67 9.29
N ALA A 61 9.06 2.62 8.39
CA ALA A 61 9.35 4.00 8.78
C ALA A 61 8.12 4.68 9.41
N LEU A 62 6.94 4.49 8.82
CA LEU A 62 5.67 5.00 9.36
C LEU A 62 5.35 4.37 10.74
N LEU A 63 5.55 3.06 10.89
CA LEU A 63 5.37 2.35 12.15
C LEU A 63 6.33 2.87 13.22
N SER A 64 7.61 3.03 12.89
CA SER A 64 8.61 3.55 13.83
C SER A 64 8.27 4.94 14.30
N ALA A 65 7.76 5.80 13.41
CA ALA A 65 7.33 7.14 13.76
C ALA A 65 6.09 7.12 14.68
N LEU A 66 5.05 6.34 14.34
CA LEU A 66 3.88 6.14 15.21
C LEU A 66 4.23 5.52 16.57
N ALA A 67 5.25 4.64 16.60
CA ALA A 67 5.67 3.94 17.80
C ALA A 67 6.64 4.72 18.69
N ALA A 68 7.06 5.93 18.31
CA ALA A 68 8.01 6.75 19.07
C ALA A 68 7.54 7.06 20.51
N SER A 69 6.25 6.86 20.81
CA SER A 69 5.68 6.93 22.17
C SER A 69 5.69 5.60 22.95
N ASN A 70 6.53 4.61 22.56
CA ASN A 70 6.56 3.24 23.12
C ASN A 70 5.22 2.48 23.03
N ARG A 71 4.41 2.76 22.00
CA ARG A 71 3.11 2.12 21.77
C ARG A 71 3.05 1.56 20.36
N LYS A 72 2.56 0.33 20.22
CA LYS A 72 2.40 -0.30 18.91
C LYS A 72 1.04 0.13 18.32
N PRO A 73 0.99 0.76 17.12
CA PRO A 73 -0.28 1.05 16.46
C PRO A 73 -0.90 -0.25 15.89
N ALA A 74 -2.20 -0.19 15.58
CA ALA A 74 -2.86 -1.25 14.84
C ALA A 74 -2.37 -1.25 13.39
N HIS A 75 -1.60 -2.28 13.00
CA HIS A 75 -1.07 -2.41 11.65
C HIS A 75 -1.91 -3.37 10.83
N LEU A 76 -2.78 -2.82 9.99
CA LEU A 76 -3.84 -3.53 9.30
C LEU A 76 -3.50 -3.75 7.82
N ILE A 77 -3.55 -4.99 7.35
CA ILE A 77 -3.26 -5.37 5.96
C ILE A 77 -4.20 -6.50 5.53
N ALA A 78 -5.00 -6.31 4.48
CA ALA A 78 -5.92 -7.38 4.04
C ALA A 78 -5.19 -8.67 3.61
N ASP A 79 -4.00 -8.59 2.99
CA ASP A 79 -3.35 -9.79 2.45
C ASP A 79 -2.95 -10.80 3.54
N VAL A 80 -2.63 -10.33 4.76
CA VAL A 80 -2.27 -11.24 5.86
C VAL A 80 -3.50 -11.95 6.43
N TYR A 81 -4.68 -11.33 6.37
CA TYR A 81 -5.89 -11.96 6.90
C TYR A 81 -6.35 -13.20 6.12
N LYS A 82 -5.85 -13.38 4.89
CA LYS A 82 -6.14 -14.57 4.09
C LYS A 82 -5.72 -15.88 4.79
N THR A 83 -4.68 -15.85 5.62
CA THR A 83 -4.19 -17.07 6.30
C THR A 83 -5.11 -17.56 7.41
N HIS A 84 -6.04 -16.73 7.91
CA HIS A 84 -7.08 -17.16 8.85
C HIS A 84 -8.23 -17.92 8.17
N HIS A 85 -8.29 -17.89 6.84
CA HIS A 85 -9.34 -18.61 6.12
C HIS A 85 -9.09 -20.13 6.18
N PRO A 86 -10.06 -20.96 6.63
CA PRO A 86 -9.87 -22.40 6.83
C PRO A 86 -9.37 -23.14 5.57
N SER A 87 -9.83 -22.72 4.40
CA SER A 87 -9.41 -23.30 3.11
C SER A 87 -8.10 -22.75 2.55
N TYR A 88 -7.46 -21.74 3.14
CA TYR A 88 -6.32 -21.06 2.50
C TYR A 88 -5.16 -22.01 2.21
N SER A 89 -4.80 -22.87 3.17
CA SER A 89 -3.68 -23.81 3.05
C SER A 89 -3.98 -25.02 2.17
N SER A 90 -5.25 -25.37 1.94
CA SER A 90 -5.66 -26.53 1.14
C SER A 90 -5.82 -26.21 -0.35
N ILE A 91 -6.04 -24.94 -0.72
CA ILE A 91 -6.18 -24.52 -2.11
C ILE A 91 -4.81 -24.42 -2.78
N ASN A 92 -4.63 -25.18 -3.85
CA ASN A 92 -3.43 -25.11 -4.69
C ASN A 92 -3.82 -24.81 -6.15
N PRO A 93 -3.01 -24.02 -6.88
CA PRO A 93 -1.81 -23.29 -6.43
C PRO A 93 -2.13 -22.04 -5.58
N SER A 94 -1.11 -21.46 -4.93
CA SER A 94 -1.23 -20.34 -3.98
C SER A 94 -1.90 -19.07 -4.53
N HIS A 95 -1.86 -18.85 -5.85
CA HIS A 95 -2.59 -17.73 -6.47
C HIS A 95 -4.10 -17.95 -6.47
N LEU A 96 -4.57 -19.19 -6.59
CA LEU A 96 -5.99 -19.52 -6.45
C LEU A 96 -6.43 -19.36 -4.99
N ALA A 97 -5.62 -19.80 -4.02
CA ALA A 97 -5.90 -19.60 -2.60
C ALA A 97 -6.08 -18.10 -2.28
N SER A 98 -5.18 -17.27 -2.80
CA SER A 98 -5.23 -15.82 -2.62
C SER A 98 -6.46 -15.17 -3.24
N ALA A 99 -6.87 -15.62 -4.43
CA ALA A 99 -8.05 -15.12 -5.11
C ALA A 99 -9.34 -15.59 -4.42
N ALA A 100 -9.38 -16.84 -3.97
CA ALA A 100 -10.53 -17.46 -3.31
C ALA A 100 -10.83 -16.80 -1.96
N THR A 101 -9.80 -16.56 -1.13
CA THR A 101 -9.94 -16.06 0.25
C THR A 101 -9.91 -14.54 0.36
N GLY A 102 -9.61 -13.84 -0.74
CA GLY A 102 -9.49 -12.38 -0.76
C GLY A 102 -10.74 -11.63 -0.30
N PRO A 103 -11.96 -12.03 -0.69
CA PRO A 103 -13.17 -11.34 -0.24
C PRO A 103 -13.41 -11.41 1.27
N ASP A 104 -13.23 -12.57 1.90
CA ASP A 104 -13.35 -12.75 3.35
C ASP A 104 -12.27 -11.93 4.08
N ALA A 105 -11.04 -11.91 3.55
CA ALA A 105 -9.96 -11.07 4.09
C ALA A 105 -10.26 -9.56 4.05
N ARG A 106 -11.03 -9.09 3.06
CA ARG A 106 -11.49 -7.69 3.00
C ARG A 106 -12.61 -7.37 3.99
N ILE A 107 -13.50 -8.34 4.24
CA ILE A 107 -14.50 -8.25 5.30
C ILE A 107 -13.79 -8.11 6.64
N TRP A 108 -12.83 -8.99 6.92
CA TRP A 108 -12.02 -8.93 8.15
C TRP A 108 -11.21 -7.64 8.27
N LEU A 109 -10.66 -7.10 7.18
CA LEU A 109 -10.02 -5.79 7.23
C LEU A 109 -10.99 -4.69 7.68
N SER A 110 -12.21 -4.68 7.13
CA SER A 110 -13.23 -3.71 7.50
C SER A 110 -13.67 -3.87 8.96
N MET A 111 -13.80 -5.10 9.44
CA MET A 111 -14.09 -5.39 10.85
C MET A 111 -12.94 -4.94 11.76
N ALA A 112 -11.69 -5.19 11.36
CA ALA A 112 -10.49 -4.80 12.11
C ALA A 112 -10.37 -3.28 12.25
N VAL A 113 -10.62 -2.53 11.18
CA VAL A 113 -10.63 -1.05 11.22
C VAL A 113 -11.73 -0.56 12.19
N ARG A 114 -12.94 -1.12 12.14
CA ARG A 114 -14.02 -0.75 13.09
C ARG A 114 -13.67 -1.06 14.54
N GLU A 115 -13.07 -2.22 14.80
CA GLU A 115 -12.69 -2.60 16.16
C GLU A 115 -11.54 -1.73 16.69
N ALA A 116 -10.56 -1.39 15.84
CA ALA A 116 -9.50 -0.43 16.17
C ALA A 116 -10.07 0.97 16.45
N ALA A 117 -11.03 1.43 15.63
CA ALA A 117 -11.74 2.69 15.82
C ALA A 117 -12.52 2.73 17.15
N ARG A 118 -13.28 1.67 17.44
CA ARG A 118 -14.02 1.51 18.70
C ARG A 118 -13.11 1.58 19.92
N ARG A 119 -11.89 1.08 19.81
CA ARG A 119 -10.86 1.10 20.86
C ARG A 119 -9.99 2.37 20.85
N ARG A 120 -10.22 3.30 19.92
CA ARG A 120 -9.43 4.52 19.73
C ARG A 120 -7.94 4.24 19.54
N LEU A 121 -7.59 3.22 18.78
CA LEU A 121 -6.19 2.90 18.46
C LEU A 121 -5.67 3.80 17.35
N ASP A 122 -4.39 4.16 17.38
CA ASP A 122 -3.74 4.69 16.18
C ASP A 122 -3.58 3.57 15.15
N ILE A 123 -3.74 3.87 13.87
CA ILE A 123 -3.84 2.89 12.78
C ILE A 123 -2.76 3.18 11.73
N LEU A 124 -2.05 2.13 11.31
CA LEU A 124 -1.39 2.09 10.01
C LEU A 124 -2.13 1.10 9.12
N LEU A 125 -2.77 1.59 8.06
CA LEU A 125 -3.47 0.77 7.08
C LEU A 125 -2.64 0.66 5.80
N GLU A 126 -2.29 -0.55 5.37
CA GLU A 126 -1.71 -0.75 4.05
C GLU A 126 -2.76 -1.13 3.01
N SER A 127 -2.74 -0.45 1.87
CA SER A 127 -3.61 -0.77 0.75
C SER A 127 -2.85 -0.87 -0.57
N ALA A 128 -3.15 -1.93 -1.33
CA ALA A 128 -2.73 -2.01 -2.73
C ALA A 128 -3.59 -1.14 -3.66
N CYS A 129 -4.73 -0.65 -3.17
CA CYS A 129 -5.76 0.04 -3.94
C CYS A 129 -6.29 -0.75 -5.15
N ARG A 130 -6.29 -2.09 -5.09
CA ARG A 130 -6.87 -2.94 -6.16
C ARG A 130 -8.36 -2.67 -6.39
N HIS A 131 -9.07 -2.39 -5.30
CA HIS A 131 -10.49 -2.05 -5.28
C HIS A 131 -10.59 -0.67 -4.62
N PRO A 132 -10.60 0.43 -5.40
CA PRO A 132 -10.56 1.78 -4.85
C PRO A 132 -11.70 2.07 -3.88
N SER A 133 -12.88 1.50 -4.12
CA SER A 133 -14.03 1.59 -3.21
C SER A 133 -13.72 1.11 -1.79
N ASP A 134 -12.89 0.08 -1.64
CA ASP A 134 -12.53 -0.42 -0.32
C ASP A 134 -11.66 0.61 0.41
N PHE A 135 -10.75 1.29 -0.31
CA PHE A 135 -9.93 2.36 0.25
C PHE A 135 -10.79 3.57 0.65
N THR A 136 -11.65 4.05 -0.24
CA THR A 136 -12.47 5.25 0.02
C THR A 136 -13.44 5.01 1.16
N SER A 137 -14.11 3.84 1.21
CA SER A 137 -15.02 3.50 2.31
C SER A 137 -14.33 3.39 3.66
N LEU A 138 -13.08 2.88 3.72
CA LEU A 138 -12.33 2.82 4.97
C LEU A 138 -11.87 4.22 5.42
N ALA A 139 -11.47 5.09 4.48
CA ALA A 139 -11.12 6.48 4.79
C ALA A 139 -12.34 7.26 5.32
N ASP A 140 -13.50 7.13 4.66
CA ASP A 140 -14.75 7.75 5.10
C ASP A 140 -15.18 7.27 6.49
N MET A 141 -15.10 5.96 6.75
CA MET A 141 -15.40 5.40 8.07
C MET A 141 -14.51 6.02 9.17
N LEU A 142 -13.20 6.07 8.94
CA LEU A 142 -12.27 6.66 9.91
C LEU A 142 -12.55 8.15 10.13
N SER A 143 -12.89 8.89 9.07
CA SER A 143 -13.25 10.31 9.16
C SER A 143 -14.52 10.50 10.01
N GLN A 144 -15.55 9.67 9.79
CA GLN A 144 -16.78 9.68 10.59
C GLN A 144 -16.54 9.32 12.06
N GLU A 145 -15.54 8.48 12.35
CA GLU A 145 -15.10 8.15 13.70
C GLU A 145 -14.21 9.23 14.33
N GLY A 146 -13.95 10.34 13.64
CA GLY A 146 -13.19 11.49 14.15
C GLY A 146 -11.68 11.29 14.15
N TYR A 147 -11.16 10.46 13.24
CA TYR A 147 -9.73 10.28 13.07
C TYR A 147 -9.09 11.48 12.36
N ARG A 148 -7.86 11.81 12.76
CA ARG A 148 -6.92 12.53 11.89
C ARG A 148 -6.40 11.53 10.87
N ILE A 149 -6.48 11.86 9.58
CA ILE A 149 -6.11 10.94 8.51
C ILE A 149 -4.96 11.53 7.69
N ILE A 150 -3.85 10.80 7.64
CA ILE A 150 -2.74 11.08 6.73
C ILE A 150 -2.73 10.01 5.66
N VAL A 151 -2.70 10.40 4.39
CA VAL A 151 -2.59 9.46 3.26
C VAL A 151 -1.21 9.59 2.62
N VAL A 152 -0.49 8.47 2.53
CA VAL A 152 0.81 8.41 1.87
C VAL A 152 0.68 7.55 0.60
N LEU A 153 0.76 8.20 -0.56
CA LEU A 153 0.65 7.58 -1.87
C LEU A 153 2.04 7.25 -2.44
N LEU A 154 2.29 5.98 -2.73
CA LEU A 154 3.55 5.51 -3.31
C LEU A 154 3.51 5.63 -4.84
N ALA A 155 4.06 6.70 -5.39
CA ALA A 155 4.13 6.98 -6.81
C ALA A 155 5.36 6.33 -7.45
N VAL A 156 5.16 5.14 -8.01
CA VAL A 156 6.23 4.35 -8.62
C VAL A 156 5.82 3.96 -10.04
N PRO A 157 6.70 4.16 -11.05
CA PRO A 157 6.44 3.69 -12.41
C PRO A 157 6.07 2.21 -12.47
N ALA A 158 5.16 1.84 -13.37
CA ALA A 158 4.67 0.47 -13.51
C ALA A 158 5.83 -0.51 -13.74
N ALA A 159 6.82 -0.10 -14.54
CA ALA A 159 8.01 -0.87 -14.85
C ALA A 159 8.81 -1.25 -13.59
N LEU A 160 9.05 -0.29 -12.68
CA LEU A 160 9.77 -0.53 -11.43
C LEU A 160 8.97 -1.37 -10.44
N SER A 161 7.66 -1.14 -10.32
CA SER A 161 6.81 -1.94 -9.42
C SER A 161 6.64 -3.38 -9.91
N ARG A 162 6.56 -3.58 -11.22
CA ARG A 162 6.60 -4.90 -11.87
C ARG A 162 7.92 -5.61 -11.62
N LEU A 163 9.04 -4.93 -11.88
CA LEU A 163 10.36 -5.47 -11.64
C LEU A 163 10.53 -5.90 -10.18
N GLY A 164 10.06 -5.10 -9.22
CA GLY A 164 10.07 -5.45 -7.79
C GLY A 164 9.13 -6.60 -7.40
N VAL A 165 8.09 -6.91 -8.19
CA VAL A 165 7.31 -8.16 -8.04
C VAL A 165 8.15 -9.36 -8.43
N LEU A 166 8.82 -9.30 -9.58
CA LEU A 166 9.64 -10.39 -10.10
C LEU A 166 10.88 -10.61 -9.24
N ALA A 167 11.63 -9.55 -8.95
CA ALA A 167 12.88 -9.59 -8.21
C ALA A 167 12.70 -10.22 -6.82
N ARG A 168 11.62 -9.87 -6.10
CA ARG A 168 11.35 -10.49 -4.79
C ARG A 168 10.94 -11.95 -4.91
N PHE A 169 10.16 -12.32 -5.94
CA PHE A 169 9.67 -13.68 -6.10
C PHE A 169 10.80 -14.62 -6.50
N TYR A 170 11.50 -14.30 -7.59
CA TYR A 170 12.58 -15.12 -8.13
C TYR A 170 13.87 -15.04 -7.29
N GLY A 171 14.13 -13.91 -6.63
CA GLY A 171 15.25 -13.76 -5.70
C GLY A 171 14.99 -14.33 -4.30
N ASP A 172 13.79 -14.91 -4.06
CA ASP A 172 13.33 -15.42 -2.75
C ASP A 172 13.61 -14.45 -1.58
N LEU A 173 13.42 -13.16 -1.81
CA LEU A 173 13.71 -12.12 -0.82
C LEU A 173 12.76 -12.25 0.38
N PRO A 174 13.17 -11.93 1.62
CA PRO A 174 12.32 -12.05 2.80
C PRO A 174 10.96 -11.36 2.66
N GLU A 175 10.89 -10.25 1.95
CA GLU A 175 9.67 -9.48 1.66
C GLU A 175 8.65 -10.25 0.80
N ALA A 176 9.08 -11.29 0.08
CA ALA A 176 8.21 -12.15 -0.69
C ALA A 176 7.49 -13.21 0.15
N ARG A 177 7.92 -13.38 1.42
CA ARG A 177 7.34 -14.29 2.43
C ARG A 177 6.87 -13.54 3.68
N SER A 178 6.65 -12.24 3.55
CA SER A 178 6.36 -11.38 4.71
C SER A 178 5.11 -11.85 5.46
N ARG A 179 5.19 -11.83 6.80
CA ARG A 179 4.04 -12.04 7.72
C ARG A 179 3.35 -13.41 7.58
N GLY A 180 4.14 -14.46 7.41
CA GLY A 180 3.65 -15.84 7.40
C GLY A 180 2.97 -16.27 6.09
N LEU A 181 2.96 -15.41 5.07
CA LEU A 181 2.44 -15.75 3.75
C LEU A 181 3.46 -16.59 2.96
N PRO A 182 3.00 -17.61 2.20
CA PRO A 182 3.87 -18.38 1.33
C PRO A 182 4.38 -17.51 0.16
N LEU A 183 5.55 -17.89 -0.37
CA LEU A 183 6.11 -17.27 -1.58
C LEU A 183 5.10 -17.35 -2.72
N ARG A 184 4.73 -16.19 -3.28
CA ARG A 184 3.72 -16.11 -4.35
C ARG A 184 4.06 -15.01 -5.34
N LEU A 185 4.04 -15.36 -6.62
CA LEU A 185 4.11 -14.38 -7.69
C LEU A 185 2.78 -13.63 -7.78
N THR A 186 2.84 -12.29 -7.76
CA THR A 186 1.64 -11.47 -7.92
C THR A 186 1.20 -11.52 -9.38
N PRO A 187 -0.04 -11.96 -9.69
CA PRO A 187 -0.50 -12.03 -11.08
C PRO A 187 -0.47 -10.67 -11.77
N VAL A 188 -0.27 -10.68 -13.09
CA VAL A 188 -0.23 -9.46 -13.92
C VAL A 188 -1.48 -8.61 -13.66
N LYS A 189 -2.66 -9.17 -13.86
CA LYS A 189 -3.91 -8.46 -13.63
C LYS A 189 -4.03 -7.81 -12.24
N VAL A 190 -3.57 -8.47 -11.18
CA VAL A 190 -3.67 -7.96 -9.79
C VAL A 190 -2.85 -6.67 -9.62
N HIS A 191 -1.66 -6.63 -10.20
CA HIS A 191 -0.85 -5.42 -10.20
C HIS A 191 -1.49 -4.31 -11.02
N ASP A 192 -1.98 -4.59 -12.23
CA ASP A 192 -2.56 -3.55 -13.09
C ASP A 192 -3.83 -2.96 -12.49
N ASP A 193 -4.70 -3.82 -11.94
CA ASP A 193 -5.88 -3.40 -11.18
C ASP A 193 -5.47 -2.47 -10.01
N SER A 194 -4.37 -2.77 -9.32
CA SER A 194 -3.82 -1.95 -8.23
C SER A 194 -3.17 -0.65 -8.72
N TYR A 195 -2.51 -0.69 -9.88
CA TYR A 195 -1.86 0.45 -10.49
C TYR A 195 -2.90 1.49 -10.92
N GLU A 196 -3.93 1.06 -11.65
CA GLU A 196 -5.05 1.91 -12.06
C GLU A 196 -5.90 2.33 -10.87
N GLY A 197 -6.13 1.43 -9.92
CA GLY A 197 -6.92 1.73 -8.74
C GLY A 197 -6.29 2.81 -7.85
N LEU A 198 -4.96 2.88 -7.75
CA LEU A 198 -4.29 3.97 -7.04
C LEU A 198 -4.59 5.34 -7.67
N VAL A 199 -4.67 5.43 -9.00
CA VAL A 199 -5.03 6.69 -9.69
C VAL A 199 -6.44 7.10 -9.31
N LYS A 200 -7.41 6.17 -9.33
CA LYS A 200 -8.78 6.44 -8.92
C LYS A 200 -8.89 6.86 -7.45
N GLY A 201 -8.07 6.25 -6.58
CA GLY A 201 -7.96 6.66 -5.18
C GLY A 201 -7.44 8.09 -5.03
N ALA A 202 -6.45 8.49 -5.83
CA ALA A 202 -5.93 9.85 -5.85
C ALA A 202 -6.93 10.86 -6.40
N GLU A 203 -7.63 10.54 -7.49
CA GLU A 203 -8.71 11.39 -8.05
C GLU A 203 -9.85 11.58 -7.06
N TRP A 204 -10.17 10.55 -6.28
CA TRP A 204 -11.15 10.68 -5.22
C TRP A 204 -10.66 11.62 -4.12
N LEU A 205 -9.38 11.55 -3.71
CA LEU A 205 -8.80 12.49 -2.74
C LEU A 205 -8.82 13.94 -3.24
N ASP A 206 -8.61 14.18 -4.54
CA ASP A 206 -8.71 15.51 -5.15
C ASP A 206 -10.11 16.13 -5.01
N GLY A 207 -11.16 15.29 -4.91
CA GLY A 207 -12.55 15.73 -4.80
C GLY A 207 -13.13 15.65 -3.39
N ASN A 208 -12.40 15.09 -2.41
CA ASN A 208 -12.94 14.76 -1.08
C ASN A 208 -12.00 15.20 0.04
N ASP A 209 -12.55 15.99 0.94
CA ASP A 209 -11.82 16.48 2.11
C ASP A 209 -11.88 15.44 3.25
N VAL A 210 -11.25 14.28 3.07
CA VAL A 210 -11.17 13.20 4.08
C VAL A 210 -9.85 13.15 4.83
N ALA A 211 -8.75 13.56 4.19
CA ALA A 211 -7.41 13.55 4.76
C ALA A 211 -7.05 14.93 5.31
N GLU A 212 -6.34 14.97 6.42
CA GLU A 212 -5.68 16.17 6.94
C GLU A 212 -4.44 16.50 6.09
N GLN A 213 -3.73 15.45 5.65
CA GLN A 213 -2.56 15.57 4.81
C GLN A 213 -2.50 14.43 3.80
N VAL A 214 -2.15 14.73 2.55
CA VAL A 214 -1.84 13.76 1.51
C VAL A 214 -0.42 13.99 1.02
N VAL A 215 0.42 12.95 1.04
CA VAL A 215 1.80 13.02 0.57
C VAL A 215 2.02 11.98 -0.52
N VAL A 216 2.55 12.43 -1.65
CA VAL A 216 3.00 11.56 -2.73
C VAL A 216 4.50 11.35 -2.60
N VAL A 217 4.92 10.10 -2.45
CA VAL A 217 6.32 9.73 -2.24
C VAL A 217 6.81 8.76 -3.32
N ARG A 218 8.09 8.85 -3.66
CA ARG A 218 8.82 7.85 -4.45
C ARG A 218 9.33 6.71 -3.54
N ARG A 219 9.96 5.70 -4.14
CA ARG A 219 10.77 4.73 -3.38
C ARG A 219 11.88 5.46 -2.60
N GLY A 220 12.26 4.89 -1.45
CA GLY A 220 13.21 5.52 -0.53
C GLY A 220 12.58 6.58 0.38
N ASN A 221 11.25 6.64 0.43
CA ASN A 221 10.48 7.59 1.24
C ASN A 221 10.83 9.04 0.88
N LEU A 222 10.94 9.34 -0.41
CA LEU A 222 11.25 10.69 -0.90
C LEU A 222 9.95 11.38 -1.30
N ALA A 223 9.54 12.42 -0.58
CA ALA A 223 8.36 13.22 -0.86
C ALA A 223 8.57 14.05 -2.13
N ALA A 224 7.63 13.91 -3.06
CA ALA A 224 7.61 14.63 -4.33
C ALA A 224 6.44 15.64 -4.41
N TYR A 225 5.44 15.48 -3.55
CA TYR A 225 4.31 16.38 -3.43
C TYR A 225 3.65 16.18 -2.07
N ALA A 226 3.13 17.25 -1.49
CA ALA A 226 2.22 17.15 -0.36
C ALA A 226 1.16 18.24 -0.43
N GLU A 227 0.02 17.94 0.15
CA GLU A 227 -1.09 18.85 0.37
C GLU A 227 -1.62 18.64 1.79
N SER A 228 -1.89 19.75 2.48
CA SER A 228 -2.53 19.75 3.80
C SER A 228 -3.85 20.53 3.72
N ARG A 229 -4.80 20.15 4.57
CA ARG A 229 -6.18 20.69 4.64
C ARG A 229 -6.30 22.17 5.04
N ASP A 230 -5.21 22.86 5.36
CA ASP A 230 -5.23 24.29 5.73
C ASP A 230 -5.76 25.23 4.61
N GLY A 231 -6.21 24.69 3.46
CA GLY A 231 -7.04 25.34 2.45
C GLY A 231 -7.90 24.33 1.66
N ALA A 232 -8.75 24.81 0.74
CA ALA A 232 -9.53 23.95 -0.15
C ALA A 232 -8.61 23.06 -1.01
N SER A 233 -8.99 21.79 -1.22
CA SER A 233 -8.23 20.86 -2.08
C SER A 233 -7.95 21.51 -3.44
N LYS A 234 -6.68 21.53 -3.82
CA LYS A 234 -6.18 22.13 -5.05
C LYS A 234 -6.30 21.18 -6.24
N GLY A 235 -6.79 19.96 -6.05
CA GLY A 235 -7.02 18.99 -7.13
C GLY A 235 -5.74 18.54 -7.84
N GLY A 236 -4.62 18.46 -7.13
CA GLY A 236 -3.29 18.18 -7.69
C GLY A 236 -2.71 16.81 -7.36
N ILE A 237 -3.37 16.01 -6.51
CA ILE A 237 -2.85 14.73 -5.98
C ILE A 237 -2.74 13.70 -7.10
N ALA A 238 -3.79 13.53 -7.91
CA ALA A 238 -3.77 12.56 -9.01
C ALA A 238 -2.75 12.96 -10.09
N GLU A 239 -2.60 14.25 -10.36
CA GLU A 239 -1.61 14.73 -11.33
C GLU A 239 -0.19 14.55 -10.81
N ALA A 240 0.08 14.89 -9.55
CA ALA A 240 1.37 14.61 -8.92
C ALA A 240 1.70 13.10 -8.99
N LEU A 241 0.75 12.23 -8.66
CA LEU A 241 0.90 10.78 -8.78
C LEU A 241 1.24 10.33 -10.23
N ARG A 242 0.55 10.87 -11.24
CA ARG A 242 0.78 10.53 -12.65
C ARG A 242 2.14 11.02 -13.15
N ARG A 243 2.50 12.26 -12.82
CA ARG A 243 3.80 12.85 -13.15
C ARG A 243 4.94 11.97 -12.64
N GLU A 244 4.87 11.59 -11.37
CA GLU A 244 5.87 10.75 -10.71
C GLU A 244 5.94 9.32 -11.27
N ARG A 245 4.88 8.84 -11.93
CA ARG A 245 4.82 7.54 -12.60
C ARG A 245 5.36 7.54 -14.03
N ARG A 246 5.37 8.69 -14.70
CA ARG A 246 5.74 8.84 -16.12
C ARG A 246 7.14 9.40 -16.33
N ARG A 247 7.72 9.99 -15.30
CA ARG A 247 9.07 10.56 -15.35
C ARG A 247 10.15 9.56 -15.76
N LEU A 248 11.25 10.09 -16.26
CA LEU A 248 12.48 9.34 -16.42
C LEU A 248 12.99 8.83 -15.05
N LEU A 249 13.65 7.69 -15.10
CA LEU A 249 14.30 7.09 -13.94
C LEU A 249 15.50 7.93 -13.51
N THR A 250 15.72 8.04 -12.20
CA THR A 250 16.99 8.58 -11.70
C THR A 250 18.13 7.60 -11.99
N GLU A 251 19.38 8.06 -11.96
CA GLU A 251 20.54 7.19 -12.16
C GLU A 251 20.58 6.00 -11.19
N GLU A 252 20.19 6.23 -9.93
CA GLU A 252 20.09 5.16 -8.94
C GLU A 252 18.98 4.15 -9.27
N GLU A 253 17.81 4.63 -9.74
CA GLU A 253 16.72 3.75 -10.17
C GLU A 253 17.08 2.95 -11.42
N LYS A 254 17.75 3.58 -12.40
CA LYS A 254 18.29 2.91 -13.60
C LYS A 254 19.25 1.80 -13.17
N ARG A 255 20.21 2.11 -12.30
CA ARG A 255 21.21 1.16 -11.79
C ARG A 255 20.57 -0.04 -11.10
N VAL A 256 19.62 0.19 -10.19
CA VAL A 256 18.89 -0.88 -9.50
C VAL A 256 18.09 -1.71 -10.50
N ALA A 257 17.36 -1.07 -11.41
CA ALA A 257 16.55 -1.77 -12.40
C ALA A 257 17.37 -2.65 -13.34
N LEU A 258 18.54 -2.16 -13.80
CA LEU A 258 19.44 -2.94 -14.65
C LEU A 258 20.05 -4.14 -13.89
N ASN A 259 20.34 -4.00 -12.60
CA ASN A 259 20.82 -5.11 -11.77
C ASN A 259 19.73 -6.19 -11.59
N ASP A 260 18.50 -5.78 -11.26
CA ASP A 260 17.37 -6.70 -11.14
C ASP A 260 17.09 -7.41 -12.47
N LEU A 261 17.10 -6.68 -13.59
CA LEU A 261 16.97 -7.27 -14.93
C LEU A 261 18.09 -8.27 -15.21
N LYS A 262 19.35 -7.94 -14.88
CA LYS A 262 20.48 -8.85 -15.09
C LYS A 262 20.29 -10.15 -14.32
N MET A 263 19.82 -10.07 -13.07
CA MET A 263 19.48 -11.24 -12.27
C MET A 263 18.37 -12.05 -12.94
N LEU A 264 17.26 -11.43 -13.34
CA LEU A 264 16.13 -12.14 -13.95
C LEU A 264 16.47 -12.77 -15.32
N ASN A 265 17.31 -12.13 -16.14
CA ASN A 265 17.77 -12.70 -17.42
C ASN A 265 18.61 -13.98 -17.23
N SER A 266 19.15 -14.22 -16.03
CA SER A 266 19.87 -15.46 -15.72
C SER A 266 18.95 -16.64 -15.38
N LEU A 267 17.64 -16.40 -15.25
CA LEU A 267 16.63 -17.37 -14.83
C LEU A 267 15.72 -17.75 -16.02
N PRO A 268 15.79 -19.00 -16.52
CA PRO A 268 14.95 -19.45 -17.65
C PRO A 268 13.44 -19.30 -17.40
N GLU A 269 13.01 -19.47 -16.16
CA GLU A 269 11.61 -19.37 -15.73
C GLU A 269 11.05 -17.94 -15.68
N ALA A 270 11.89 -16.92 -15.84
CA ALA A 270 11.52 -15.50 -15.78
C ALA A 270 11.57 -14.80 -17.15
N VAL A 271 11.87 -15.51 -18.24
CA VAL A 271 12.14 -14.92 -19.57
C VAL A 271 10.98 -14.07 -20.09
N ASP A 272 9.76 -14.61 -20.06
CA ASP A 272 8.57 -13.90 -20.57
C ASP A 272 8.25 -12.66 -19.73
N ASP A 273 8.27 -12.80 -18.40
CA ASP A 273 8.04 -11.70 -17.47
C ASP A 273 9.10 -10.61 -17.60
N THR A 274 10.36 -10.98 -17.80
CA THR A 274 11.48 -10.05 -17.99
C THR A 274 11.36 -9.27 -19.29
N ALA A 275 10.93 -9.92 -20.38
CA ALA A 275 10.68 -9.26 -21.66
C ALA A 275 9.57 -8.20 -21.54
N LEU A 276 8.48 -8.50 -20.84
CA LEU A 276 7.40 -7.53 -20.59
C LEU A 276 7.89 -6.32 -19.79
N VAL A 277 8.68 -6.55 -18.73
CA VAL A 277 9.21 -5.45 -17.91
C VAL A 277 10.22 -4.60 -18.66
N ARG A 278 11.07 -5.20 -19.49
CA ARG A 278 12.01 -4.47 -20.35
C ARG A 278 11.29 -3.46 -21.24
N LYS A 279 10.21 -3.89 -21.91
CA LYS A 279 9.39 -3.01 -22.75
C LYS A 279 8.77 -1.85 -21.97
N LEU A 280 8.38 -2.07 -20.70
CA LEU A 280 7.86 -1.01 -19.84
C LEU A 280 8.95 -0.04 -19.36
N LEU A 281 10.21 -0.49 -19.28
CA LEU A 281 11.35 0.32 -18.84
C LEU A 281 11.90 1.23 -19.95
N GLU A 282 11.85 0.78 -21.21
CA GLU A 282 12.35 1.51 -22.38
C GLU A 282 12.03 3.03 -22.36
N PRO A 283 10.76 3.47 -22.27
CA PRO A 283 10.43 4.90 -22.31
C PRO A 283 10.87 5.68 -21.07
N LEU A 284 11.30 5.01 -19.99
CA LEU A 284 11.73 5.65 -18.74
C LEU A 284 13.25 5.80 -18.63
N ILE A 285 14.00 5.19 -19.55
CA ILE A 285 15.47 5.20 -19.58
C ILE A 285 15.96 6.06 -20.76
N ASP A 286 15.16 6.20 -21.81
CA ASP A 286 15.49 6.95 -23.02
C ASP A 286 15.60 8.47 -22.75
N GLU A 287 16.77 9.04 -23.07
CA GLU A 287 17.13 10.43 -22.75
C GLU A 287 16.58 11.44 -23.78
N ASP A 288 16.02 10.96 -24.89
CA ASP A 288 15.38 11.79 -25.92
C ASP A 288 14.00 12.33 -25.52
N ALA A 289 13.47 11.91 -24.37
CA ALA A 289 12.28 12.53 -23.76
C ALA A 289 12.68 13.87 -23.13
N GLY A 290 12.25 14.97 -23.75
CA GLY A 290 12.60 16.35 -23.35
C GLY A 290 12.55 16.63 -21.85
N ALA A 291 13.42 17.53 -21.39
CA ALA A 291 13.63 17.84 -19.98
C ALA A 291 12.38 18.42 -19.30
N GLU A 292 11.54 17.56 -18.71
CA GLU A 292 10.56 17.99 -17.71
C GLU A 292 11.27 18.34 -16.40
N THR A 293 10.91 19.48 -15.81
CA THR A 293 11.43 19.91 -14.50
C THR A 293 10.60 19.25 -13.41
N PHE A 294 11.22 18.41 -12.57
CA PHE A 294 10.59 17.77 -11.42
C PHE A 294 10.84 18.59 -10.16
N PRO A 295 9.92 18.55 -9.17
CA PRO A 295 10.19 19.16 -7.87
C PRO A 295 11.40 18.50 -7.20
N ASP A 296 12.07 19.25 -6.34
CA ASP A 296 13.12 18.70 -5.48
C ASP A 296 12.54 17.56 -4.64
N LEU A 297 13.35 16.55 -4.37
CA LEU A 297 12.95 15.44 -3.51
C LEU A 297 13.45 15.68 -2.10
N HIS A 298 12.54 15.60 -1.14
CA HIS A 298 12.89 15.69 0.26
C HIS A 298 12.60 14.36 0.95
N PRO A 299 13.52 13.83 1.78
CA PRO A 299 13.24 12.67 2.61
C PRO A 299 11.99 12.88 3.46
N LEU A 300 11.14 11.87 3.59
CA LEU A 300 9.98 11.91 4.46
C LEU A 300 10.46 12.04 5.90
N GLU A 301 10.01 13.09 6.57
CA GLU A 301 10.34 13.40 7.95
C GLU A 301 9.09 13.30 8.82
N PHE A 302 9.28 13.18 10.13
CA PHE A 302 8.20 12.96 11.09
C PHE A 302 8.33 13.95 12.24
N SER A 303 7.24 14.62 12.57
CA SER A 303 7.17 15.53 13.71
C SER A 303 6.04 15.16 14.63
N ASN A 304 6.32 15.09 15.94
CA ASN A 304 5.32 14.88 16.98
C ASN A 304 4.67 16.21 17.45
N SER A 305 5.04 17.34 16.83
CA SER A 305 4.52 18.66 17.19
C SER A 305 3.54 19.13 16.12
N ILE A 306 2.27 19.28 16.51
CA ILE A 306 1.22 19.85 15.67
C ILE A 306 1.42 21.37 15.51
N ASP A 307 2.07 22.03 16.48
CA ASP A 307 2.28 23.49 16.52
C ASP A 307 3.63 23.95 15.97
N ALA A 308 4.52 23.02 15.61
CA ALA A 308 5.80 23.40 15.03
C ALA A 308 5.56 23.78 13.56
N LYS A 309 5.69 25.08 13.26
CA LYS A 309 5.85 25.56 11.88
C LYS A 309 7.13 24.96 11.32
N HIS A 310 6.99 23.84 10.65
CA HIS A 310 8.04 23.30 9.83
C HIS A 310 7.80 23.73 8.39
N ASP A 311 8.82 24.33 7.77
CA ASP A 311 8.73 24.89 6.41
C ASP A 311 8.82 23.81 5.30
N GLY A 312 8.91 22.52 5.67
CA GLY A 312 9.05 21.40 4.75
C GLY A 312 7.73 20.69 4.46
N TYR A 313 7.35 20.60 3.18
CA TYR A 313 6.15 19.86 2.75
C TYR A 313 6.27 18.32 2.94
N ASN A 314 7.47 17.84 3.23
CA ASN A 314 7.84 16.43 3.41
C ASN A 314 7.68 15.92 4.85
N ILE A 315 7.10 16.73 5.75
CA ILE A 315 6.97 16.40 7.17
C ILE A 315 5.55 15.89 7.44
N LEU A 316 5.45 14.70 8.02
CA LEU A 316 4.19 14.16 8.53
C LEU A 316 4.04 14.53 10.01
N HIS A 317 2.90 15.14 10.35
CA HIS A 317 2.57 15.50 11.72
C HIS A 317 1.85 14.35 12.43
N ILE A 318 2.62 13.52 13.11
CA ILE A 318 2.19 12.26 13.73
C ILE A 318 1.83 12.47 15.20
#